data_AF-A0A6F9C8J5-F1
#
_entry.id   AF-A0A6F9C8J5-F1
#
_cell.length_a   1.000
_cell.length_b   1.000
_cell.length_c   1.000
_cell.angle_alpha   90.00
_cell.angle_beta   90.00
_cell.angle_gamma   90.00
#
_symmetry.space_group_name_H-M   'P 1'
#
loop_
_entity.id
_entity.type
_entity.pdbx_description
1 polymer ?
#
loop_
_entity_poly.entity_id
_entity_poly.type
_entity_poly.pdbx_seq_one_letter_code
_entity_poly.pdbx_strand_id
1 'polypeptide(L)' 'MIVQKVKGLLYRLLKIPGAELKLSYTSSKMEGKEIEIDNDLKPLQFYSIEDGDKVLVRWL' A
#
# COMPACT_ATOMS: atom_id res chain seq x y z
N MET A 1 -0.74 -10.92 -1.72
CA MET A 1 -0.28 -10.63 -0.34
C MET A 1 -1.31 -9.73 0.34
N ILE A 2 -1.60 -9.93 1.64
CA ILE A 2 -2.53 -9.05 2.39
C ILE A 2 -1.83 -7.76 2.84
N VAL A 3 -2.58 -6.65 2.92
CA VAL A 3 -2.05 -5.32 3.24
C VAL A 3 -1.33 -5.31 4.59
N GLN A 4 -1.85 -6.00 5.61
CA GLN A 4 -1.18 -6.14 6.91
C GLN A 4 0.24 -6.75 6.79
N LYS A 5 0.44 -7.72 5.89
CA LYS A 5 1.77 -8.32 5.65
C LYS A 5 2.72 -7.36 4.94
N VAL A 6 2.19 -6.51 4.06
CA VAL A 6 2.97 -5.43 3.42
C VAL A 6 3.45 -4.45 4.47
N LYS A 7 2.56 -3.97 5.35
CA LYS A 7 2.92 -3.10 6.48
C LYS A 7 3.93 -3.75 7.42
N GLY A 8 3.81 -5.05 7.70
CA GLY A 8 4.81 -5.78 8.49
C GLY A 8 6.18 -5.90 7.82
N LEU A 9 6.25 -5.96 6.49
CA LEU A 9 7.51 -5.88 5.75
C LEU A 9 8.10 -4.47 5.80
N LEU A 10 7.27 -3.45 5.58
CA LEU A 10 7.68 -2.04 5.66
C LEU A 10 8.16 -1.65 7.07
N TYR A 11 7.53 -2.15 8.13
CA TYR A 11 7.99 -1.96 9.51
C TYR A 11 9.43 -2.48 9.70
N ARG A 12 9.74 -3.67 9.17
CA ARG A 12 11.10 -4.23 9.31
C ARG A 12 12.15 -3.37 8.62
N LEU A 13 11.80 -2.74 7.49
CA LEU A 13 12.67 -1.87 6.71
C LEU A 13 12.79 -0.45 7.31
N LEU A 14 11.67 0.19 7.64
CA LEU A 14 11.59 1.61 8.00
C LEU A 14 11.51 1.86 9.51
N LYS A 15 11.26 0.82 10.31
CA LYS A 15 11.08 0.89 11.78
C LYS A 15 9.88 1.74 12.24
N ILE A 16 8.87 1.91 11.39
CA ILE A 16 7.65 2.65 11.70
C ILE A 16 6.49 1.68 11.93
N PRO A 17 5.75 1.78 13.05
CA PRO A 17 4.61 0.91 13.33
C PRO A 17 3.63 0.87 12.16
N GLY A 18 3.13 -0.32 11.83
CA GLY A 18 2.22 -0.48 10.68
C GLY A 18 0.93 0.35 10.79
N ALA A 19 0.51 0.70 12.01
CA ALA A 19 -0.63 1.57 12.27
C ALA A 19 -0.40 3.04 11.84
N GLU A 20 0.85 3.50 11.79
CA GLU A 20 1.22 4.85 11.35
C GLU A 20 1.44 4.92 9.84
N LEU A 21 1.57 3.77 9.17
CA LEU A 21 1.77 3.71 7.73
C LEU A 21 0.45 3.95 6.98
N LYS A 22 0.43 5.03 6.19
CA LYS A 22 -0.61 5.29 5.18
C LYS A 22 -0.10 4.81 3.83
N LEU A 23 -0.90 3.93 3.21
CA LEU A 23 -0.57 3.32 1.92
C LEU A 23 -1.58 3.76 0.87
N SER A 24 -1.07 3.98 -0.32
CA SER A 24 -1.85 4.29 -1.52
C SER A 24 -1.10 3.79 -2.74
N TYR A 25 -1.76 3.76 -3.89
CA TYR A 25 -1.11 3.38 -5.13
C TYR A 25 -1.51 4.27 -6.31
N THR A 26 -0.63 4.31 -7.30
CA THR A 26 -0.89 4.89 -8.62
C THR A 26 -0.72 3.81 -9.68
N SER A 27 -1.57 3.82 -10.70
CA SER A 27 -1.52 2.91 -11.85
C SER A 27 -1.54 3.68 -13.16
N SER A 28 -0.88 3.16 -14.19
CA SER A 28 -0.96 3.69 -15.55
C SER A 28 -2.38 3.64 -16.13
N LYS A 29 -3.25 2.76 -15.60
CA LYS A 29 -4.66 2.68 -16.00
C LYS A 29 -5.49 3.86 -15.51
N MET A 30 -5.00 4.59 -14.51
CA MET A 30 -5.69 5.71 -13.86
C MET A 30 -4.71 6.85 -13.60
N GLU A 31 -4.13 7.38 -14.66
CA GLU A 31 -3.17 8.48 -14.56
C GLU A 31 -3.73 9.68 -13.78
N GLY A 32 -2.87 10.30 -12.96
CA GLY A 32 -3.22 11.45 -12.13
C GLY A 32 -4.07 11.12 -10.90
N LYS A 33 -4.42 9.85 -10.67
CA LYS A 33 -5.15 9.42 -9.47
C LYS A 33 -4.27 8.60 -8.54
N GLU A 34 -4.43 8.89 -7.26
CA GLU A 34 -3.88 8.11 -6.17
C GLU A 34 -5.04 7.47 -5.40
N ILE A 35 -4.95 6.16 -5.18
CA ILE A 35 -6.03 5.38 -4.55
C ILE A 35 -5.53 4.85 -3.23
N GLU A 36 -6.31 5.09 -2.17
CA GLU A 36 -5.98 4.67 -0.81
C GLU A 36 -6.11 3.15 -0.64
N ILE A 37 -5.20 2.59 0.16
CA ILE A 37 -5.21 1.18 0.60
C ILE A 37 -5.55 1.18 2.09
N ASP A 38 -6.84 1.14 2.39
CA ASP A 38 -7.45 1.43 3.70
C ASP A 38 -7.82 0.20 4.55
N ASN A 39 -7.73 -1.02 3.99
CA ASN A 39 -8.16 -2.25 4.65
C ASN A 39 -7.02 -3.26 4.76
N ASP A 40 -6.47 -3.36 5.97
CA ASP A 40 -5.34 -4.23 6.29
C ASP A 40 -5.61 -5.73 6.05
N LEU A 41 -6.87 -6.15 6.10
CA LEU A 41 -7.27 -7.55 5.91
C LEU A 41 -7.48 -7.92 4.44
N LYS A 42 -7.54 -6.94 3.53
CA LYS A 42 -7.73 -7.21 2.10
C LYS A 42 -6.40 -7.57 1.42
N PRO A 43 -6.43 -8.44 0.39
CA PRO A 43 -5.28 -8.65 -0.48
C PRO A 43 -5.05 -7.43 -1.38
N LEU A 44 -3.82 -7.21 -1.85
CA LEU A 44 -3.52 -6.16 -2.85
C LEU A 44 -4.39 -6.29 -4.12
N GLN A 45 -4.73 -7.52 -4.51
CA GLN A 45 -5.62 -7.80 -5.65
C GLN A 45 -7.03 -7.20 -5.48
N PHE A 46 -7.52 -7.02 -4.23
CA PHE A 46 -8.81 -6.37 -3.99
C PHE A 46 -8.82 -4.92 -4.48
N TYR A 47 -7.66 -4.26 -4.47
CA TYR A 47 -7.47 -2.90 -4.97
C TYR A 47 -7.07 -2.87 -6.46
N SER A 48 -7.08 -4.01 -7.15
CA SER A 48 -6.64 -4.15 -8.55
C SER A 48 -5.19 -3.71 -8.81
N ILE A 49 -4.33 -3.80 -7.80
CA ILE A 49 -2.90 -3.52 -7.94
C ILE A 49 -2.24 -4.64 -8.76
N GLU A 50 -1.50 -4.25 -9.79
CA GLU A 50 -0.82 -5.15 -10.73
C GLU A 50 0.70 -4.89 -10.76
N ASP A 51 1.42 -5.73 -11.51
CA ASP A 51 2.84 -5.52 -11.77
C ASP A 51 3.06 -4.21 -12.54
N GLY A 52 4.07 -3.45 -12.13
CA GLY A 52 4.36 -2.11 -12.67
C GLY A 52 3.62 -0.95 -12.00
N ASP A 53 2.60 -1.22 -11.17
CA ASP A 53 1.99 -0.19 -10.33
C ASP A 53 2.95 0.26 -9.21
N LYS A 54 2.73 1.47 -8.69
CA LYS A 54 3.58 2.04 -7.63
C LYS A 54 2.79 2.17 -6.35
N VAL A 55 3.32 1.61 -5.26
CA VAL A 55 2.81 1.82 -3.91
C VAL A 55 3.55 3.00 -3.28
N LEU A 56 2.80 3.98 -2.79
CA LEU A 56 3.30 5.13 -2.06
C LEU A 56 3.14 4.86 -0.57
N VAL A 57 4.22 5.12 0.18
CA VAL A 57 4.29 4.86 1.63
C VAL A 57 4.53 6.19 2.33
N ARG A 58 3.63 6.57 3.25
CA ARG A 58 3.74 7.81 4.04
C ARG A 58 3.54 7.52 5.53
N TRP A 59 4.15 8.35 6.35
CA TRP A 59 4.05 8.32 7.81
C TRP A 59 4.38 9.72 8.34
N LEU A 60 3.49 10.27 9.16
CA LEU A 60 3.62 11.54 9.90
C LEU A 60 2.72 11.45 11.13
#